data_AF-A0A936LTA9-F1
#
_entry.id   AF-A0A936LTA9-F1
#
_cell.length_a   1.000
_cell.length_b   1.000
_cell.length_c   1.000
_cell.angle_alpha   90.00
_cell.angle_beta   90.00
_cell.angle_gamma   90.00
#
_symmetry.space_group_name_H-M   'P 1'
#
loop_
_entity.id
_entity.type
_entity.pdbx_description
1 polymer ?
#
loop_
_entity_poly.entity_id
_entity_poly.type
_entity_poly.pdbx_seq_one_letter_code
_entity_poly.pdbx_strand_id
1 'polypeptide(L)'
;MSEPQPTAPTPRSAGTRGLLGLVRGLLRGGGDLLRRIYALLLIVLILYVSYRAIRYLVVELVFPKPPPAQITGVPKRLDEQLLHGARPDWLGMAAVENPRAPLAHYHRFDIWLGSDPQNDCTRSGCHAPLPHAKHKEVRAFLNMHATSLHCGVCHMAVEDRPLRLAWYDPQTGRATDPPPLLAAYAWLETHRPRPDGPPFTDADQRTIVRLLTDASRMAGGEPMLARLAEHLRAVRAGGEPFRHLVEVAWEAVPRAFRGSYGAKLAVREPGSQKLHLSHPGSEAAVREYLRSAADLSPERRETLLQAVHTHRRPKSLECSDCHRESGSLIDFAALGYPPGRVRALAGGPIFQMIEHIAHGEPFHLPQFMMPSSAPPPPTTNPLAVPEPAPVTDPNASP
;
A
#
# COMPACT_ATOMS: atom_id res chain seq x y z
N MET A 1 -122.90 -5.89 15.93
CA MET A 1 -123.01 -6.11 17.38
C MET A 1 -122.08 -7.26 17.75
N SER A 2 -121.50 -7.17 18.95
CA SER A 2 -120.63 -8.14 19.62
C SER A 2 -119.13 -8.03 19.33
N GLU A 3 -118.49 -7.12 20.07
CA GLU A 3 -117.08 -7.17 20.50
C GLU A 3 -116.74 -8.54 21.15
N PRO A 4 -115.60 -9.16 20.82
CA PRO A 4 -115.00 -10.20 21.65
C PRO A 4 -113.99 -9.61 22.66
N GLN A 5 -114.12 -10.09 23.90
CA GLN A 5 -113.36 -9.76 25.09
C GLN A 5 -111.82 -9.94 24.97
N PRO A 6 -111.04 -9.19 25.78
CA PRO A 6 -109.61 -9.35 25.90
C PRO A 6 -109.23 -10.56 26.77
N THR A 7 -108.38 -11.45 26.24
CA THR A 7 -107.74 -12.53 27.00
C THR A 7 -106.47 -12.07 27.70
N ALA A 8 -106.30 -12.55 28.93
CA ALA A 8 -105.30 -12.18 29.93
C ALA A 8 -103.82 -12.29 29.47
N PRO A 9 -102.92 -11.47 30.05
CA PRO A 9 -101.49 -11.51 29.75
C PRO A 9 -100.80 -12.73 30.39
N THR A 10 -100.02 -13.45 29.58
CA THR A 10 -99.12 -14.51 30.02
C THR A 10 -97.86 -13.93 30.69
N PRO A 11 -97.36 -14.54 31.78
CA PRO A 11 -96.16 -14.08 32.47
C PRO A 11 -94.92 -14.30 31.60
N ARG A 12 -94.22 -13.21 31.26
CA ARG A 12 -92.93 -13.25 30.57
C ARG A 12 -91.86 -13.81 31.51
N SER A 13 -91.25 -14.93 31.12
CA SER A 13 -90.10 -15.52 31.79
C SER A 13 -88.88 -14.58 31.70
N ALA A 14 -88.63 -13.87 32.80
CA ALA A 14 -87.41 -13.12 33.04
C ALA A 14 -86.34 -14.08 33.58
N GLY A 15 -85.43 -14.54 32.73
CA GLY A 15 -84.27 -15.30 33.20
C GLY A 15 -83.66 -16.18 32.12
N THR A 16 -82.82 -15.58 31.26
CA THR A 16 -81.80 -16.27 30.43
C THR A 16 -81.12 -15.32 29.41
N ARG A 17 -81.62 -14.09 29.20
CA ARG A 17 -81.00 -13.11 28.27
C ARG A 17 -79.74 -12.41 28.80
N GLY A 18 -79.45 -12.45 30.11
CA GLY A 18 -78.29 -11.78 30.70
C GLY A 18 -76.94 -12.46 30.42
N LEU A 19 -76.90 -13.80 30.47
CA LEU A 19 -75.63 -14.54 30.36
C LEU A 19 -75.11 -14.61 28.92
N LEU A 20 -76.00 -14.80 27.94
CA LEU A 20 -75.62 -14.85 26.51
C LEU A 20 -75.15 -13.50 25.97
N GLY A 21 -75.68 -12.38 26.47
CA GLY A 21 -75.25 -11.03 26.09
C GLY A 21 -73.83 -10.70 26.55
N LEU A 22 -73.47 -11.15 27.75
CA LEU A 22 -72.16 -10.91 28.37
C LEU A 22 -71.05 -11.72 27.68
N VAL A 23 -71.33 -12.97 27.31
CA VAL A 23 -70.40 -13.81 26.54
C VAL A 23 -70.18 -13.27 25.12
N ARG A 24 -71.23 -12.76 24.44
CA ARG A 24 -71.10 -12.14 23.11
C ARG A 24 -70.34 -10.82 23.14
N GLY A 25 -70.46 -10.04 24.22
CA GLY A 25 -69.69 -8.81 24.44
C GLY A 25 -68.20 -9.08 24.63
N LEU A 26 -67.86 -10.09 25.44
CA LEU A 26 -66.47 -10.52 25.66
C LEU A 26 -65.83 -11.09 24.39
N LEU A 27 -66.55 -11.89 23.60
CA LEU A 27 -66.05 -12.43 22.33
C LEU A 27 -65.82 -11.35 21.27
N ARG A 28 -66.68 -10.31 21.21
CA ARG A 28 -66.47 -9.16 20.31
C ARG A 28 -65.32 -8.27 20.76
N GLY A 29 -65.22 -7.98 22.06
CA GLY A 29 -64.12 -7.18 22.61
C GLY A 29 -62.75 -7.85 22.45
N GLY A 30 -62.69 -9.18 22.65
CA GLY A 30 -61.47 -9.96 22.42
C GLY A 30 -61.04 -9.96 20.95
N GLY A 31 -61.98 -10.03 20.01
CA GLY A 31 -61.70 -9.97 18.58
C GLY A 31 -61.09 -8.64 18.14
N ASP A 32 -61.59 -7.52 18.66
CA ASP A 32 -61.04 -6.19 18.33
C ASP A 32 -59.66 -5.96 18.96
N LEU A 33 -59.42 -6.45 20.18
CA LEU A 33 -58.09 -6.41 20.79
C LEU A 33 -57.08 -7.23 19.99
N LEU A 34 -57.45 -8.44 19.56
CA LEU A 34 -56.58 -9.31 18.76
C LEU A 34 -56.21 -8.66 17.42
N ARG A 35 -57.18 -8.01 16.76
CA ARG A 35 -56.95 -7.26 15.51
C ARG A 35 -56.00 -6.07 15.72
N ARG A 36 -56.15 -5.34 16.82
CA ARG A 36 -55.25 -4.20 17.15
C ARG A 36 -53.83 -4.67 17.43
N ILE A 37 -53.67 -5.76 18.20
CA ILE A 37 -52.36 -6.37 18.47
C ILE A 37 -51.73 -6.83 17.16
N TYR A 38 -52.48 -7.55 16.32
CA TYR A 38 -51.99 -8.00 15.01
C TYR A 38 -51.55 -6.82 14.12
N ALA A 39 -52.37 -5.77 14.02
CA ALA A 39 -52.02 -4.57 13.24
C ALA A 39 -50.77 -3.87 13.77
N LEU A 40 -50.62 -3.75 15.09
CA LEU A 40 -49.43 -3.15 15.70
C LEU A 40 -48.18 -4.00 15.45
N LEU A 41 -48.27 -5.33 15.60
CA LEU A 41 -47.17 -6.24 15.27
C LEU A 41 -46.78 -6.13 13.78
N LEU A 42 -47.77 -6.03 12.90
CA LEU A 42 -47.53 -5.85 11.46
C LEU A 42 -46.84 -4.51 11.17
N ILE A 43 -47.28 -3.41 11.80
CA ILE A 43 -46.63 -2.09 11.68
C ILE A 43 -45.18 -2.16 12.16
N VAL A 44 -44.92 -2.76 13.31
CA VAL A 44 -43.56 -2.93 13.85
C VAL A 44 -42.69 -3.76 12.90
N LEU A 45 -43.25 -4.84 12.32
CA LEU A 45 -42.54 -5.66 11.34
C LEU A 45 -42.21 -4.86 10.08
N ILE A 46 -43.16 -4.11 9.53
CA ILE A 46 -42.95 -3.26 8.34
C ILE A 46 -41.87 -2.23 8.64
N LEU A 47 -41.96 -1.50 9.76
CA LEU A 47 -40.96 -0.51 10.16
C LEU A 47 -39.57 -1.14 10.34
N TYR A 48 -39.49 -2.33 10.92
CA TYR A 48 -38.22 -3.05 11.08
C TYR A 48 -37.61 -3.44 9.73
N VAL A 49 -38.41 -4.00 8.81
CA VAL A 49 -37.95 -4.39 7.48
C VAL A 49 -37.55 -3.16 6.66
N SER A 50 -38.35 -2.09 6.68
CA SER A 50 -38.02 -0.82 6.04
C SER A 50 -36.74 -0.21 6.59
N TYR A 51 -36.57 -0.21 7.93
CA TYR A 51 -35.33 0.24 8.55
C TYR A 51 -34.12 -0.61 8.11
N ARG A 52 -34.26 -1.94 8.07
CA ARG A 52 -33.19 -2.85 7.60
C ARG A 52 -32.85 -2.60 6.14
N ALA A 53 -33.84 -2.40 5.28
CA ALA A 53 -33.65 -2.12 3.86
C ALA A 53 -32.97 -0.76 3.63
N ILE A 54 -33.46 0.30 4.30
CA ILE A 54 -32.86 1.65 4.23
C ILE A 54 -31.44 1.61 4.78
N ARG A 55 -31.22 1.00 5.94
CA ARG A 55 -29.87 0.87 6.52
C ARG A 55 -28.94 0.10 5.58
N TYR A 56 -29.40 -1.00 5.00
CA TYR A 56 -28.61 -1.76 4.04
C TYR A 56 -28.23 -0.90 2.83
N LEU A 57 -29.20 -0.19 2.27
CA LEU A 57 -29.00 0.69 1.12
C LEU A 57 -28.06 1.86 1.43
N VAL A 58 -28.20 2.51 2.59
CA VAL A 58 -27.31 3.57 3.05
C VAL A 58 -25.90 3.02 3.30
N VAL A 59 -25.76 1.88 3.98
CA VAL A 59 -24.46 1.28 4.26
C VAL A 59 -23.75 0.86 2.98
N GLU A 60 -24.44 0.23 2.04
CA GLU A 60 -23.83 -0.25 0.79
C GLU A 60 -23.54 0.86 -0.23
N LEU A 61 -24.37 1.91 -0.29
CA LEU A 61 -24.19 2.99 -1.27
C LEU A 61 -23.31 4.14 -0.76
N VAL A 62 -23.41 4.48 0.53
CA VAL A 62 -22.74 5.67 1.09
C VAL A 62 -21.37 5.31 1.68
N PHE A 63 -21.24 4.12 2.27
CA PHE A 63 -19.99 3.72 2.90
C PHE A 63 -19.23 2.77 1.97
N PRO A 64 -18.03 3.17 1.48
CA PRO A 64 -17.22 2.27 0.68
C PRO A 64 -16.91 1.02 1.51
N LYS A 65 -17.07 -0.17 0.90
CA LYS A 65 -16.68 -1.42 1.56
C LYS A 65 -15.22 -1.29 1.99
N PRO A 66 -14.89 -1.59 3.25
CA PRO A 66 -13.50 -1.56 3.68
C PRO A 66 -12.70 -2.51 2.78
N PRO A 67 -11.46 -2.15 2.42
CA PRO A 67 -10.64 -3.02 1.60
C PRO A 67 -10.48 -4.38 2.32
N PRO A 68 -10.45 -5.50 1.58
CA PRO A 68 -10.35 -6.83 2.16
C PRO A 68 -9.21 -6.93 3.18
N ALA A 69 -9.38 -7.77 4.22
CA ALA A 69 -8.37 -7.97 5.27
C ALA A 69 -7.02 -8.45 4.71
N GLN A 70 -7.03 -9.07 3.53
CA GLN A 70 -5.86 -9.40 2.73
C GLN A 70 -4.97 -8.18 2.42
N ILE A 71 -5.53 -6.97 2.38
CA ILE A 71 -4.83 -5.73 2.00
C ILE A 71 -4.56 -4.87 3.23
N THR A 72 -5.54 -4.76 4.13
CA THR A 72 -5.44 -3.92 5.32
C THR A 72 -4.74 -4.61 6.49
N GLY A 73 -4.77 -5.95 6.52
CA GLY A 73 -4.12 -6.77 7.53
C GLY A 73 -2.63 -7.01 7.30
N VAL A 74 -2.05 -6.43 6.25
CA VAL A 74 -0.59 -6.46 6.05
C VAL A 74 0.05 -5.50 7.08
N PRO A 75 0.95 -5.98 7.96
CA PRO A 75 1.58 -5.14 8.96
C PRO A 75 2.32 -3.98 8.32
N LYS A 76 2.12 -2.76 8.83
CA LYS A 76 2.72 -1.53 8.28
C LYS A 76 4.13 -1.26 8.79
N ARG A 77 4.55 -1.93 9.86
CA ARG A 77 5.86 -1.79 10.49
C ARG A 77 6.34 -3.15 10.97
N LEU A 78 7.66 -3.30 11.03
CA LEU A 78 8.29 -4.42 11.69
C LEU A 78 8.29 -4.15 13.20
N ASP A 79 7.54 -4.92 13.98
CA ASP A 79 7.56 -4.89 15.44
C ASP A 79 7.92 -6.27 16.01
N GLU A 80 8.11 -6.33 17.33
CA GLU A 80 8.47 -7.55 18.05
C GLU A 80 7.42 -8.65 17.88
N GLN A 81 6.12 -8.30 17.89
CA GLN A 81 5.04 -9.26 17.67
C GLN A 81 5.14 -9.91 16.29
N LEU A 82 5.49 -9.13 15.26
CA LEU A 82 5.71 -9.63 13.90
C LEU A 82 6.87 -10.61 13.78
N LEU A 83 7.95 -10.39 14.53
CA LEU A 83 9.14 -11.23 14.50
C LEU A 83 8.88 -12.61 15.13
N HIS A 84 7.95 -12.68 16.07
CA HIS A 84 7.60 -13.90 16.80
C HIS A 84 6.32 -14.60 16.27
N GLY A 85 5.52 -13.94 15.44
CA GLY A 85 4.31 -14.50 14.83
C GLY A 85 4.57 -15.51 13.70
N ALA A 86 3.65 -16.46 13.49
CA ALA A 86 3.71 -17.41 12.40
C ALA A 86 3.25 -16.77 11.07
N ARG A 87 4.01 -17.01 9.98
CA ARG A 87 3.76 -16.46 8.63
C ARG A 87 2.40 -16.82 7.97
N PRO A 88 1.76 -17.98 8.22
CA PRO A 88 0.50 -18.37 7.56
C PRO A 88 -0.70 -17.48 7.89
N ASP A 89 -0.63 -16.69 8.97
CA ASP A 89 -1.78 -15.93 9.45
C ASP A 89 -2.03 -14.63 8.67
N TRP A 90 -1.16 -14.30 7.70
CA TRP A 90 -1.24 -13.07 6.94
C TRP A 90 -2.00 -13.30 5.64
N LEU A 91 -3.31 -13.06 5.67
CA LEU A 91 -4.24 -13.30 4.55
C LEU A 91 -3.78 -12.69 3.21
N GLY A 92 -3.06 -11.56 3.22
CA GLY A 92 -2.52 -10.93 2.01
C GLY A 92 -1.35 -11.63 1.32
N MET A 93 -0.65 -12.49 2.07
CA MET A 93 0.52 -13.22 1.60
C MET A 93 0.17 -14.60 1.03
N ALA A 94 -0.92 -15.20 1.49
CA ALA A 94 -1.38 -16.51 1.00
C ALA A 94 -1.75 -16.49 -0.50
N ALA A 95 -2.09 -15.30 -1.05
CA ALA A 95 -2.49 -15.12 -2.44
C ALA A 95 -1.32 -14.94 -3.44
N VAL A 96 -0.06 -14.88 -2.98
CA VAL A 96 1.10 -14.66 -3.87
C VAL A 96 1.66 -16.01 -4.33
N GLU A 97 1.89 -16.20 -5.63
CA GLU A 97 2.77 -17.28 -6.10
C GLU A 97 4.22 -16.99 -5.65
N ASN A 98 4.74 -17.78 -4.71
CA ASN A 98 6.06 -17.60 -4.06
C ASN A 98 6.12 -16.40 -3.09
N PRO A 99 5.31 -16.38 -2.01
CA PRO A 99 5.26 -15.24 -1.11
C PRO A 99 6.61 -15.01 -0.46
N ARG A 100 7.18 -13.83 -0.69
CA ARG A 100 8.30 -13.32 0.11
C ARG A 100 7.78 -12.20 0.99
N ALA A 101 7.47 -12.53 2.24
CA ALA A 101 7.39 -11.52 3.28
C ALA A 101 8.80 -10.97 3.49
N PRO A 102 8.99 -9.64 3.48
CA PRO A 102 10.24 -9.01 3.89
C PRO A 102 10.75 -9.43 5.28
N LEU A 103 9.95 -10.07 6.14
CA LEU A 103 10.42 -10.73 7.37
C LEU A 103 11.54 -11.75 7.17
N ALA A 104 11.64 -12.35 5.98
CA ALA A 104 12.49 -13.50 5.80
C ALA A 104 14.00 -13.16 5.70
N HIS A 105 14.45 -12.00 5.17
CA HIS A 105 15.89 -11.73 5.01
C HIS A 105 16.29 -10.26 4.72
N TYR A 106 17.52 -9.94 5.15
CA TYR A 106 18.50 -8.85 4.84
C TYR A 106 18.08 -7.37 4.79
N HIS A 107 16.81 -7.03 4.62
CA HIS A 107 16.35 -5.64 4.64
C HIS A 107 15.21 -5.47 5.64
N ARG A 108 15.57 -5.47 6.93
CA ARG A 108 14.66 -5.11 8.02
C ARG A 108 14.41 -3.61 7.96
N PHE A 109 13.41 -3.19 7.19
CA PHE A 109 12.95 -1.81 7.20
C PHE A 109 11.88 -1.63 8.28
N ASP A 110 12.03 -0.58 9.09
CA ASP A 110 11.08 -0.24 10.16
C ASP A 110 9.71 0.21 9.62
N ILE A 111 9.62 0.45 8.31
CA ILE A 111 8.45 0.95 7.59
C ILE A 111 8.22 0.03 6.38
N TRP A 112 7.05 -0.60 6.33
CA TRP A 112 6.66 -1.61 5.36
C TRP A 112 5.98 -1.02 4.11
N LEU A 113 5.68 -1.88 3.13
CA LEU A 113 4.78 -1.61 2.02
C LEU A 113 3.43 -1.08 2.54
N GLY A 114 3.20 0.23 2.42
CA GLY A 114 1.92 0.83 2.79
C GLY A 114 0.78 0.20 2.00
N SER A 115 -0.32 -0.14 2.69
CA SER A 115 -1.56 -0.55 2.04
C SER A 115 -2.02 0.56 1.10
N ASP A 116 -2.35 0.17 -0.12
CA ASP A 116 -2.84 1.05 -1.17
C ASP A 116 -4.27 0.64 -1.52
N PRO A 117 -5.25 1.09 -0.72
CA PRO A 117 -6.66 0.76 -0.95
C PRO A 117 -7.22 1.31 -2.25
N GLN A 118 -6.44 2.11 -3.00
CA GLN A 118 -6.88 2.76 -4.23
C GLN A 118 -6.38 2.01 -5.47
N ASN A 119 -5.43 1.09 -5.32
CA ASN A 119 -4.95 0.24 -6.40
C ASN A 119 -5.89 -0.94 -6.62
N ASP A 120 -6.73 -0.84 -7.66
CA ASP A 120 -7.77 -1.83 -7.94
C ASP A 120 -7.25 -3.23 -8.30
N CYS A 121 -6.03 -3.32 -8.85
CA CYS A 121 -5.38 -4.61 -9.11
C CYS A 121 -5.27 -5.40 -7.80
N THR A 122 -4.91 -4.73 -6.71
CA THR A 122 -4.80 -5.34 -5.39
C THR A 122 -6.14 -5.38 -4.65
N ARG A 123 -6.96 -4.31 -4.74
CA ARG A 123 -8.27 -4.18 -4.09
C ARG A 123 -9.26 -5.27 -4.48
N SER A 124 -9.22 -5.69 -5.74
CA SER A 124 -10.04 -6.79 -6.24
C SER A 124 -9.82 -8.11 -5.51
N GLY A 125 -8.68 -8.28 -4.83
CA GLY A 125 -8.27 -9.56 -4.27
C GLY A 125 -7.74 -10.56 -5.31
N CYS A 126 -7.70 -10.19 -6.59
CA CYS A 126 -7.14 -11.02 -7.66
C CYS A 126 -5.61 -11.03 -7.65
N HIS A 127 -4.98 -9.93 -7.24
CA HIS A 127 -3.52 -9.82 -7.15
C HIS A 127 -3.06 -9.45 -5.74
N ALA A 128 -1.90 -9.97 -5.37
CA ALA A 128 -1.20 -9.52 -4.19
C ALA A 128 -0.50 -8.17 -4.45
N PRO A 129 -0.25 -7.37 -3.40
CA PRO A 129 0.40 -6.06 -3.54
C PRO A 129 1.90 -6.13 -3.81
N LEU A 130 2.50 -7.33 -3.75
CA LEU A 130 3.90 -7.56 -4.03
C LEU A 130 4.11 -8.14 -5.45
N PRO A 131 5.14 -7.68 -6.19
CA PRO A 131 5.46 -8.20 -7.52
C PRO A 131 5.78 -9.69 -7.58
N HIS A 132 5.45 -10.32 -8.70
CA HIS A 132 5.45 -11.78 -8.88
C HIS A 132 6.43 -12.29 -9.98
N ALA A 133 7.66 -11.77 -10.04
CA ALA A 133 8.67 -12.26 -10.99
C ALA A 133 9.18 -13.67 -10.66
N LYS A 134 9.64 -14.45 -11.66
CA LYS A 134 10.20 -15.81 -11.44
C LYS A 134 11.47 -15.80 -10.57
N HIS A 135 12.40 -14.90 -10.89
CA HIS A 135 13.67 -14.75 -10.19
C HIS A 135 13.50 -13.99 -8.88
N LYS A 136 14.11 -14.50 -7.81
CA LYS A 136 13.90 -14.00 -6.45
C LYS A 136 14.60 -12.66 -6.22
N GLU A 137 15.69 -12.41 -6.94
CA GLU A 137 16.47 -11.17 -6.99
C GLU A 137 15.66 -10.06 -7.65
N VAL A 138 15.05 -10.36 -8.81
CA VAL A 138 14.16 -9.44 -9.53
C VAL A 138 12.96 -9.07 -8.66
N ARG A 139 12.33 -10.04 -7.98
CA ARG A 139 11.25 -9.74 -7.02
C ARG A 139 11.70 -8.79 -5.90
N ALA A 140 12.88 -9.02 -5.32
CA ALA A 140 13.39 -8.15 -4.26
C ALA A 140 13.57 -6.71 -4.74
N PHE A 141 14.04 -6.52 -5.97
CA PHE A 141 14.18 -5.20 -6.59
C PHE A 141 12.82 -4.55 -6.90
N LEU A 142 11.89 -5.34 -7.45
CA LEU A 142 10.54 -4.86 -7.78
C LEU A 142 9.70 -4.55 -6.53
N ASN A 143 9.95 -5.19 -5.39
CA ASN A 143 9.25 -4.86 -4.13
C ASN A 143 9.37 -3.38 -3.77
N MET A 144 10.51 -2.75 -4.10
CA MET A 144 10.69 -1.30 -3.95
C MET A 144 9.75 -0.50 -4.85
N HIS A 145 9.45 -0.98 -6.06
CA HIS A 145 8.57 -0.25 -6.98
C HIS A 145 7.14 -0.22 -6.45
N ALA A 146 6.68 -1.27 -5.77
CA ALA A 146 5.34 -1.32 -5.21
C ALA A 146 5.10 -0.25 -4.10
N THR A 147 6.15 0.31 -3.50
CA THR A 147 6.02 1.40 -2.51
C THR A 147 5.85 2.77 -3.15
N SER A 148 6.34 2.99 -4.38
CA SER A 148 6.27 4.28 -5.09
C SER A 148 5.49 4.27 -6.40
N LEU A 149 5.08 3.13 -6.93
CA LEU A 149 4.39 3.02 -8.22
C LEU A 149 3.06 2.28 -8.06
N HIS A 150 2.05 2.76 -8.79
CA HIS A 150 0.84 2.00 -9.07
C HIS A 150 1.13 0.87 -10.06
N CYS A 151 0.48 -0.29 -9.91
CA CYS A 151 0.68 -1.45 -10.79
C CYS A 151 0.46 -1.11 -12.28
N GLY A 152 -0.46 -0.20 -12.56
CA GLY A 152 -0.78 0.26 -13.90
C GLY A 152 0.40 0.92 -14.63
N VAL A 153 1.39 1.47 -13.92
CA VAL A 153 2.59 2.07 -14.55
C VAL A 153 3.35 1.03 -15.39
N CYS A 154 3.49 -0.19 -14.87
CA CYS A 154 4.23 -1.25 -15.55
C CYS A 154 3.33 -2.17 -16.41
N HIS A 155 2.08 -2.36 -15.99
CA HIS A 155 1.19 -3.36 -16.58
C HIS A 155 0.16 -2.80 -17.57
N MET A 156 -0.14 -1.50 -17.55
CA MET A 156 -1.08 -0.93 -18.51
C MET A 156 -0.36 -0.48 -19.78
N ALA A 157 -0.96 -0.80 -20.92
CA ALA A 157 -0.58 -0.28 -22.22
C ALA A 157 -1.06 1.17 -22.30
N VAL A 158 -0.11 2.09 -22.36
CA VAL A 158 -0.34 3.52 -22.53
C VAL A 158 0.61 4.00 -23.62
N GLU A 159 0.09 4.78 -24.56
CA GLU A 159 0.80 5.17 -25.78
C GLU A 159 1.81 6.30 -25.54
N ASP A 160 1.62 7.10 -24.49
CA ASP A 160 2.46 8.26 -24.20
C ASP A 160 3.92 7.88 -23.96
N ARG A 161 4.83 8.65 -24.57
CA ARG A 161 6.27 8.56 -24.36
C ARG A 161 6.85 9.98 -24.24
N PRO A 162 7.35 10.41 -23.06
CA PRO A 162 7.32 9.68 -21.78
C PRO A 162 5.89 9.47 -21.26
N LEU A 163 5.71 8.54 -20.32
CA LEU A 163 4.44 8.32 -19.65
C LEU A 163 4.03 9.60 -18.90
N ARG A 164 2.76 9.98 -19.03
CA ARG A 164 2.18 11.06 -18.23
C ARG A 164 1.90 10.54 -16.83
N LEU A 165 2.84 10.74 -15.93
CA LEU A 165 2.73 10.27 -14.54
C LEU A 165 2.38 11.42 -13.58
N ALA A 166 1.80 11.07 -12.43
CA ALA A 166 1.72 11.96 -11.30
C ALA A 166 1.65 11.25 -9.97
N TRP A 167 2.07 11.98 -8.94
CA TRP A 167 1.96 11.58 -7.56
C TRP A 167 0.51 11.56 -7.11
N TYR A 168 0.16 10.55 -6.32
CA TYR A 168 -1.11 10.47 -5.60
C TYR A 168 -0.90 9.92 -4.20
N ASP A 169 -1.80 10.32 -3.29
CA ASP A 169 -1.87 9.79 -1.95
C ASP A 169 -2.54 8.41 -1.98
N PRO A 170 -1.85 7.32 -1.57
CA PRO A 170 -2.40 5.97 -1.62
C PRO A 170 -3.60 5.76 -0.69
N GLN A 171 -3.85 6.63 0.29
CA GLN A 171 -5.03 6.52 1.15
C GLN A 171 -6.27 7.12 0.49
N THR A 172 -6.12 8.24 -0.19
CA THR A 172 -7.26 9.01 -0.76
C THR A 172 -7.44 8.84 -2.25
N GLY A 173 -6.42 8.37 -2.97
CA GLY A 173 -6.43 8.20 -4.43
C GLY A 173 -6.29 9.52 -5.18
N ARG A 174 -6.15 10.64 -4.45
CA ARG A 174 -6.10 11.98 -5.03
C ARG A 174 -4.69 12.32 -5.46
N ALA A 175 -4.58 12.98 -6.62
CA ALA A 175 -3.32 13.55 -7.06
C ALA A 175 -2.77 14.52 -6.00
N THR A 176 -1.45 14.53 -5.84
CA THR A 176 -0.72 15.38 -4.88
C THR A 176 0.50 15.99 -5.55
N ASP A 177 1.05 17.02 -4.91
CA ASP A 177 2.36 17.57 -5.26
C ASP A 177 3.48 16.55 -5.02
N PRO A 178 4.67 16.75 -5.63
CA PRO A 178 5.83 15.91 -5.36
C PRO A 178 6.14 15.79 -3.85
N PRO A 179 6.53 14.60 -3.37
CA PRO A 179 6.86 14.38 -1.96
C PRO A 179 7.87 15.39 -1.40
N PRO A 180 7.66 15.91 -0.17
CA PRO A 180 8.57 16.87 0.46
C PRO A 180 10.02 16.39 0.56
N LEU A 181 10.25 15.07 0.57
CA LEU A 181 11.60 14.49 0.56
C LEU A 181 12.40 14.89 -0.69
N LEU A 182 11.74 14.96 -1.86
CA LEU A 182 12.38 15.41 -3.10
C LEU A 182 12.76 16.89 -3.00
N ALA A 183 11.87 17.72 -2.47
CA ALA A 183 12.14 19.13 -2.24
C ALA A 183 13.24 19.36 -1.18
N ALA A 184 13.28 18.56 -0.11
CA ALA A 184 14.34 18.59 0.89
C ALA A 184 15.70 18.29 0.25
N TYR A 185 15.78 17.26 -0.58
CA TYR A 185 17.01 16.90 -1.27
C TYR A 185 17.43 17.94 -2.31
N ALA A 186 16.48 18.51 -3.06
CA ALA A 186 16.73 19.62 -3.99
C ALA A 186 17.30 20.86 -3.24
N TRP A 187 16.72 21.16 -2.07
CA TRP A 187 17.21 22.24 -1.22
C TRP A 187 18.65 21.97 -0.77
N LEU A 188 18.96 20.76 -0.29
CA LEU A 188 20.32 20.40 0.12
C LEU A 188 21.33 20.41 -1.03
N GLU A 189 20.94 20.00 -2.24
CA GLU A 189 21.81 20.06 -3.44
C GLU A 189 22.20 21.50 -3.77
N THR A 190 21.25 22.44 -3.64
CA THR A 190 21.46 23.87 -3.92
C THR A 190 22.18 24.61 -2.79
N HIS A 191 21.99 24.15 -1.54
CA HIS A 191 22.48 24.79 -0.32
C HIS A 191 23.69 24.08 0.29
N ARG A 192 24.39 23.27 -0.48
CA ARG A 192 25.56 22.53 0.00
C ARG A 192 26.60 23.51 0.57
N PRO A 193 27.06 23.33 1.84
CA PRO A 193 28.09 24.15 2.45
C PRO A 193 29.35 24.29 1.58
N ARG A 194 29.81 25.53 1.37
CA ARG A 194 31.06 25.87 0.65
C ARG A 194 31.93 26.77 1.51
N PRO A 195 33.27 26.62 1.58
CA PRO A 195 34.13 27.41 2.48
C PRO A 195 33.81 28.92 2.48
N ASP A 196 33.64 29.49 1.29
CA ASP A 196 33.34 30.92 1.09
C ASP A 196 31.86 31.20 0.75
N GLY A 197 30.96 30.28 1.10
CA GLY A 197 29.53 30.44 0.88
C GLY A 197 28.90 31.44 1.85
N PRO A 198 27.78 32.09 1.47
CA PRO A 198 27.05 32.96 2.39
C PRO A 198 26.58 32.18 3.63
N PRO A 199 26.44 32.85 4.80
CA PRO A 199 25.87 32.21 5.97
C PRO A 199 24.40 31.86 5.73
N PHE A 200 23.93 30.77 6.31
CA PHE A 200 22.51 30.43 6.27
C PHE A 200 21.68 31.42 7.08
N THR A 201 20.48 31.68 6.58
CA THR A 201 19.51 32.59 7.19
C THR A 201 18.48 31.84 8.03
N ASP A 202 17.74 32.55 8.90
CA ASP A 202 16.62 31.93 9.62
C ASP A 202 15.53 31.40 8.66
N ALA A 203 15.43 31.98 7.45
CA ALA A 203 14.51 31.49 6.42
C ALA A 203 14.96 30.13 5.86
N ASP A 204 16.26 29.94 5.66
CA ASP A 204 16.86 28.67 5.26
C ASP A 204 16.58 27.59 6.29
N GLN A 205 16.86 27.88 7.56
CA GLN A 205 16.57 26.99 8.68
C GLN A 205 15.09 26.60 8.74
N ARG A 206 14.17 27.58 8.69
CA ARG A 206 12.72 27.28 8.68
C ARG A 206 12.33 26.38 7.50
N THR A 207 12.91 26.63 6.33
CA THR A 207 12.60 25.88 5.10
C THR A 207 13.03 24.43 5.23
N ILE A 208 14.29 24.16 5.55
CA ILE A 208 14.81 22.78 5.61
C ILE A 208 14.19 22.00 6.77
N VAL A 209 13.97 22.64 7.93
CA VAL A 209 13.29 22.01 9.08
C VAL A 209 11.87 21.60 8.71
N ARG A 210 11.11 22.47 8.03
CA ARG A 210 9.75 22.15 7.55
C ARG A 210 9.78 20.97 6.57
N LEU A 211 10.64 21.03 5.54
CA LEU A 211 10.72 19.99 4.52
C LEU A 211 11.07 18.61 5.10
N LEU A 212 12.02 18.54 6.03
CA LEU A 212 12.40 17.28 6.68
C LEU A 212 11.30 16.77 7.63
N THR A 213 10.62 17.66 8.35
CA THR A 213 9.47 17.29 9.21
C THR A 213 8.32 16.73 8.37
N ASP A 214 7.98 17.40 7.27
CA ASP A 214 6.93 16.96 6.35
C ASP A 214 7.29 15.66 5.64
N ALA A 215 8.55 15.52 5.21
CA ALA A 215 9.06 14.29 4.62
C ALA A 215 9.00 13.11 5.61
N SER A 216 9.41 13.32 6.87
CA SER A 216 9.30 12.29 7.91
C SER A 216 7.85 11.87 8.12
N ARG A 217 6.93 12.82 8.29
CA ARG A 217 5.49 12.56 8.48
C ARG A 217 4.90 11.78 7.30
N MET A 218 5.17 12.21 6.07
CA MET A 218 4.64 11.58 4.86
C MET A 218 5.22 10.16 4.68
N ALA A 219 6.49 9.96 5.03
CA ALA A 219 7.15 8.66 4.97
C ALA A 219 6.86 7.75 6.19
N GLY A 220 5.77 7.97 6.93
CA GLY A 220 5.37 7.11 8.05
C GLY A 220 6.12 7.36 9.36
N GLY A 221 6.62 8.57 9.57
CA GLY A 221 7.38 8.97 10.76
C GLY A 221 8.83 8.48 10.74
N GLU A 222 9.53 8.66 9.62
CA GLU A 222 10.92 8.22 9.47
C GLU A 222 11.82 8.90 10.53
N PRO A 223 12.44 8.14 11.47
CA PRO A 223 13.10 8.73 12.64
C PRO A 223 14.40 9.48 12.35
N MET A 224 15.12 9.13 11.28
CA MET A 224 16.34 9.86 10.90
C MET A 224 15.99 11.27 10.43
N LEU A 225 14.99 11.42 9.55
CA LEU A 225 14.51 12.70 9.05
C LEU A 225 13.95 13.59 10.19
N ALA A 226 13.20 12.99 11.12
CA ALA A 226 12.68 13.71 12.29
C ALA A 226 13.80 14.26 13.18
N ARG A 227 14.80 13.43 13.52
CA ARG A 227 15.95 13.84 14.34
C ARG A 227 16.81 14.90 13.66
N LEU A 228 17.03 14.79 12.34
CA LEU A 228 17.73 15.84 11.59
C LEU A 228 16.98 17.17 11.66
N ALA A 229 15.66 17.16 11.50
CA ALA A 229 14.84 18.37 11.62
C ALA A 229 14.91 18.99 13.02
N GLU A 230 14.89 18.17 14.08
CA GLU A 230 15.04 18.62 15.46
C GLU A 230 16.41 19.24 15.74
N HIS A 231 17.50 18.58 15.33
CA HIS A 231 18.85 19.12 15.51
C HIS A 231 19.05 20.42 14.74
N LEU A 232 18.59 20.50 13.48
CA LEU A 232 18.65 21.72 12.69
C LEU A 232 17.84 22.86 13.31
N ARG A 233 16.73 22.57 14.00
CA ARG A 233 15.93 23.56 14.73
C ARG A 233 16.63 24.07 16.00
N ALA A 234 17.44 23.24 16.64
CA ALA A 234 18.06 23.55 17.93
C ALA A 234 19.28 24.50 17.85
N VAL A 235 19.87 24.66 16.66
CA VAL A 235 21.06 25.50 16.46
C VAL A 235 20.73 26.80 15.72
N ARG A 236 21.58 27.83 15.79
CA ARG A 236 21.37 29.10 15.06
C ARG A 236 21.77 28.95 13.60
N ALA A 237 20.92 29.39 12.66
CA ALA A 237 21.13 29.27 11.22
C ALA A 237 22.53 29.73 10.74
N GLY A 238 22.97 30.93 11.15
CA GLY A 238 24.25 31.49 10.71
C GLY A 238 25.50 30.87 11.35
N GLY A 239 25.35 29.91 12.28
CA GLY A 239 26.46 29.32 13.03
C GLY A 239 27.12 28.12 12.34
N GLU A 240 28.37 27.87 12.68
CA GLU A 240 29.11 26.66 12.27
C GLU A 240 28.35 25.35 12.57
N PRO A 241 27.67 25.18 13.74
CA PRO A 241 26.91 23.95 14.01
C PRO A 241 25.77 23.71 13.01
N PHE A 242 25.06 24.75 12.56
CA PHE A 242 23.99 24.60 11.56
C PHE A 242 24.56 24.20 10.22
N ARG A 243 25.64 24.86 9.80
CA ARG A 243 26.36 24.51 8.57
C ARG A 243 26.84 23.05 8.57
N HIS A 244 27.41 22.58 9.69
CA HIS A 244 27.82 21.19 9.84
C HIS A 244 26.63 20.24 9.72
N LEU A 245 25.51 20.55 10.39
CA LEU A 245 24.29 19.74 10.30
C LEU A 245 23.66 19.72 8.89
N VAL A 246 23.80 20.79 8.10
CA VAL A 246 23.38 20.80 6.69
C VAL A 246 24.22 19.82 5.86
N GLU A 247 25.55 19.74 6.06
CA GLU A 247 26.39 18.74 5.38
C GLU A 247 26.01 17.31 5.82
N VAL A 248 25.79 17.10 7.13
CA VAL A 248 25.31 15.80 7.65
C VAL A 248 23.97 15.43 7.02
N ALA A 249 23.04 16.38 6.89
CA ALA A 249 21.76 16.15 6.23
C ALA A 249 21.92 15.82 4.73
N TRP A 250 22.84 16.49 4.03
CA TRP A 250 23.17 16.20 2.63
C TRP A 250 23.64 14.76 2.43
N GLU A 251 24.46 14.22 3.34
CA GLU A 251 24.93 12.83 3.29
C GLU A 251 23.86 11.81 3.71
N ALA A 252 22.99 12.20 4.66
CA ALA A 252 22.02 11.30 5.27
C ALA A 252 20.72 11.18 4.46
N VAL A 253 20.18 12.28 3.93
CA VAL A 253 18.89 12.32 3.22
C VAL A 253 18.83 11.36 2.02
N PRO A 254 19.88 11.18 1.19
CA PRO A 254 19.86 10.19 0.12
C PRO A 254 19.53 8.77 0.60
N ARG A 255 19.89 8.41 1.84
CA ARG A 255 19.62 7.09 2.43
C ARG A 255 18.15 6.90 2.83
N ALA A 256 17.35 7.97 2.82
CA ALA A 256 15.91 7.91 2.99
C ALA A 256 15.18 7.55 1.67
N PHE A 257 15.84 7.63 0.50
CA PHE A 257 15.26 7.22 -0.77
C PHE A 257 15.23 5.69 -0.95
N ARG A 258 14.50 5.00 -0.08
CA ARG A 258 14.32 3.54 -0.09
C ARG A 258 13.11 3.09 -0.91
N GLY A 259 12.70 3.92 -1.87
CA GLY A 259 11.49 3.73 -2.67
C GLY A 259 10.19 4.13 -1.99
N SER A 260 10.14 4.33 -0.67
CA SER A 260 8.95 4.87 -0.02
C SER A 260 9.03 6.39 0.05
N TYR A 261 8.08 7.08 -0.61
CA TYR A 261 7.94 8.54 -0.54
C TYR A 261 6.67 8.97 0.20
N GLY A 262 5.86 8.03 0.68
CA GLY A 262 4.53 8.28 1.22
C GLY A 262 3.47 8.70 0.19
N ALA A 263 3.85 8.78 -1.08
CA ALA A 263 2.97 8.86 -2.25
C ALA A 263 3.43 7.87 -3.31
N LYS A 264 2.56 7.61 -4.29
CA LYS A 264 2.86 6.75 -5.43
C LYS A 264 2.64 7.48 -6.74
N LEU A 265 3.32 7.03 -7.80
CA LEU A 265 3.10 7.47 -9.17
C LEU A 265 2.03 6.61 -9.83
N ALA A 266 1.08 7.24 -10.50
CA ALA A 266 0.12 6.58 -11.37
C ALA A 266 0.09 7.27 -12.74
N VAL A 267 -0.38 6.55 -13.75
CA VAL A 267 -0.56 7.11 -15.09
C VAL A 267 -1.78 8.03 -15.10
N ARG A 268 -1.66 9.21 -15.71
CA ARG A 268 -2.76 10.13 -15.95
C ARG A 268 -3.50 9.77 -17.24
N GLU A 269 -4.81 9.94 -17.21
CA GLU A 269 -5.67 9.82 -18.38
C GLU A 269 -5.31 10.88 -19.43
N PRO A 270 -5.34 10.53 -20.73
CA PRO A 270 -5.15 11.51 -21.80
C PRO A 270 -6.13 12.69 -21.72
N GLY A 271 -5.59 13.92 -21.69
CA GLY A 271 -6.41 15.14 -21.66
C GLY A 271 -7.17 15.37 -20.35
N SER A 272 -6.89 14.60 -19.30
CA SER A 272 -7.60 14.63 -18.02
C SER A 272 -6.62 14.69 -16.84
N GLN A 273 -7.07 15.21 -15.72
CA GLN A 273 -6.33 15.16 -14.45
C GLN A 273 -6.54 13.85 -13.69
N LYS A 274 -7.44 12.99 -14.17
CA LYS A 274 -7.78 11.71 -13.55
C LYS A 274 -6.64 10.70 -13.70
N LEU A 275 -6.50 9.84 -12.69
CA LEU A 275 -5.46 8.83 -12.60
C LEU A 275 -6.02 7.44 -12.94
N HIS A 276 -5.25 6.65 -13.67
CA HIS A 276 -5.49 5.23 -13.92
C HIS A 276 -5.10 4.39 -12.70
N LEU A 277 -6.03 4.32 -11.74
CA LEU A 277 -5.92 3.45 -10.55
C LEU A 277 -6.61 2.09 -10.75
N SER A 278 -7.26 1.91 -11.90
CA SER A 278 -7.96 0.69 -12.31
C SER A 278 -7.95 0.54 -13.84
N HIS A 279 -8.32 -0.65 -14.33
CA HIS A 279 -8.64 -0.84 -15.74
C HIS A 279 -10.02 -0.20 -16.02
N PRO A 280 -10.12 0.82 -16.90
CA PRO A 280 -11.41 1.43 -17.19
C PRO A 280 -12.44 0.42 -17.68
N GLY A 281 -13.63 0.44 -17.08
CA GLY A 281 -14.78 -0.39 -17.47
C GLY A 281 -14.71 -1.86 -17.06
N SER A 282 -13.74 -2.25 -16.22
CA SER A 282 -13.57 -3.65 -15.83
C SER A 282 -14.42 -4.09 -14.63
N GLU A 283 -15.14 -3.18 -13.96
CA GLU A 283 -15.77 -3.43 -12.66
C GLU A 283 -16.80 -4.56 -12.72
N ALA A 284 -17.59 -4.61 -13.79
CA ALA A 284 -18.57 -5.69 -13.99
C ALA A 284 -17.89 -7.04 -14.26
N ALA A 285 -16.82 -7.05 -15.06
CA ALA A 285 -16.05 -8.25 -15.36
C ALA A 285 -15.32 -8.79 -14.12
N VAL A 286 -14.76 -7.91 -13.29
CA VAL A 286 -14.12 -8.28 -12.01
C VAL A 286 -15.13 -8.90 -11.06
N ARG A 287 -16.31 -8.28 -10.88
CA ARG A 287 -17.36 -8.85 -10.02
C ARG A 287 -17.81 -10.22 -10.50
N GLU A 288 -17.98 -10.38 -11.80
CA GLU A 288 -18.38 -11.66 -12.38
C GLU A 288 -17.31 -12.72 -12.18
N TYR A 289 -16.05 -12.40 -12.50
CA TYR A 289 -14.92 -13.30 -12.31
C TYR A 289 -14.84 -13.79 -10.86
N LEU A 290 -14.89 -12.88 -9.88
CA LEU A 290 -14.82 -13.22 -8.46
C LEU A 290 -16.00 -14.10 -8.00
N ARG A 291 -17.18 -13.92 -8.60
CA ARG A 291 -18.40 -14.68 -8.25
C ARG A 291 -18.38 -16.11 -8.79
N SER A 292 -17.79 -16.33 -9.97
CA SER A 292 -17.90 -17.59 -10.69
C SER A 292 -16.57 -18.32 -10.92
N ALA A 293 -15.42 -17.79 -10.47
CA ALA A 293 -14.09 -18.25 -10.85
C ALA A 293 -13.86 -19.77 -10.73
N ALA A 294 -14.46 -20.42 -9.73
CA ALA A 294 -14.31 -21.87 -9.49
C ALA A 294 -14.99 -22.74 -10.55
N ASP A 295 -16.05 -22.24 -11.20
CA ASP A 295 -16.95 -23.02 -12.05
C ASP A 295 -16.87 -22.60 -13.54
N LEU A 296 -15.92 -21.73 -13.90
CA LEU A 296 -15.78 -21.23 -15.27
C LEU A 296 -15.15 -22.28 -16.20
N SER A 297 -15.73 -22.44 -17.38
CA SER A 297 -15.04 -23.14 -18.48
C SER A 297 -13.76 -22.38 -18.88
N PRO A 298 -12.75 -23.05 -19.47
CA PRO A 298 -11.53 -22.40 -19.92
C PRO A 298 -11.77 -21.19 -20.86
N GLU A 299 -12.72 -21.32 -21.80
CA GLU A 299 -13.03 -20.30 -22.80
C GLU A 299 -13.71 -19.08 -22.16
N ARG A 300 -14.65 -19.33 -21.22
CA ARG A 300 -15.33 -18.26 -20.49
C ARG A 300 -14.37 -17.55 -19.55
N ARG A 301 -13.46 -18.29 -18.92
CA ARG A 301 -12.38 -17.75 -18.07
C ARG A 301 -11.50 -16.80 -18.87
N GLU A 302 -11.04 -17.20 -20.05
CA GLU A 302 -10.22 -16.35 -20.92
C GLU A 302 -10.96 -15.07 -21.32
N THR A 303 -12.22 -15.20 -21.76
CA THR A 303 -13.07 -14.07 -22.14
C THR A 303 -13.23 -13.06 -20.99
N LEU A 304 -13.48 -13.55 -19.77
CA LEU A 304 -13.60 -12.69 -18.59
C LEU A 304 -12.27 -12.06 -18.20
N LEU A 305 -11.16 -12.79 -18.26
CA LEU A 305 -9.84 -12.24 -17.97
C LEU A 305 -9.45 -11.13 -18.95
N GLN A 306 -9.79 -11.27 -20.22
CA GLN A 306 -9.58 -10.21 -21.21
C GLN A 306 -10.44 -8.98 -20.90
N ALA A 307 -11.68 -9.16 -20.46
CA ALA A 307 -12.56 -8.07 -20.04
C ALA A 307 -12.13 -7.41 -18.72
N VAL A 308 -11.47 -8.14 -17.81
CA VAL A 308 -10.88 -7.59 -16.58
C VAL A 308 -9.68 -6.69 -16.91
N HIS A 309 -8.85 -7.08 -17.90
CA HIS A 309 -7.61 -6.39 -18.21
C HIS A 309 -7.66 -5.66 -19.57
N THR A 310 -8.65 -4.78 -19.75
CA THR A 310 -8.92 -4.07 -21.02
C THR A 310 -7.71 -3.32 -21.59
N HIS A 311 -6.79 -2.88 -20.74
CA HIS A 311 -5.60 -2.12 -21.11
C HIS A 311 -4.31 -2.88 -20.75
N ARG A 312 -4.32 -4.20 -20.66
CA ARG A 312 -3.11 -4.98 -20.33
C ARG A 312 -2.04 -4.79 -21.39
N ARG A 313 -0.80 -4.54 -20.96
CA ARG A 313 0.36 -4.62 -21.83
C ARG A 313 0.71 -6.10 -22.08
N PRO A 314 1.01 -6.51 -23.34
CA PRO A 314 1.37 -7.90 -23.64
C PRO A 314 2.61 -8.38 -22.87
N LYS A 315 3.62 -7.52 -22.74
CA LYS A 315 4.84 -7.75 -21.96
C LYS A 315 4.96 -6.66 -20.90
N SER A 316 5.37 -7.00 -19.69
CA SER A 316 5.70 -6.01 -18.67
C SER A 316 6.90 -5.15 -19.11
N LEU A 317 6.96 -3.91 -18.62
CA LEU A 317 8.15 -3.08 -18.79
C LEU A 317 9.39 -3.74 -18.20
N GLU A 318 10.53 -3.51 -18.84
CA GLU A 318 11.84 -3.90 -18.34
C GLU A 318 12.50 -2.75 -17.56
N CYS A 319 13.60 -3.04 -16.86
CA CYS A 319 14.25 -2.03 -16.02
C CYS A 319 14.75 -0.87 -16.86
N SER A 320 15.36 -1.19 -18.01
CA SER A 320 15.91 -0.19 -18.91
C SER A 320 14.85 0.73 -19.50
N ASP A 321 13.58 0.31 -19.63
CA ASP A 321 12.50 1.14 -20.18
C ASP A 321 12.26 2.43 -19.38
N CYS A 322 12.49 2.39 -18.07
CA CYS A 322 12.28 3.53 -17.16
C CYS A 322 13.58 4.12 -16.61
N HIS A 323 14.69 3.39 -16.68
CA HIS A 323 15.96 3.76 -16.03
C HIS A 323 17.10 4.03 -17.03
N ARG A 324 16.79 4.70 -18.14
CA ARG A 324 17.77 5.12 -19.16
C ARG A 324 17.94 6.64 -19.18
N GLU A 325 19.12 7.11 -19.60
CA GLU A 325 19.40 8.54 -19.70
C GLU A 325 18.59 9.22 -20.80
N SER A 326 18.41 8.55 -21.94
CA SER A 326 17.66 9.05 -23.10
C SER A 326 16.52 8.12 -23.46
N GLY A 327 15.37 8.68 -23.83
CA GLY A 327 14.18 7.90 -24.21
C GLY A 327 13.55 7.10 -23.06
N SER A 328 13.77 7.52 -21.81
CA SER A 328 13.10 6.94 -20.64
C SER A 328 11.59 7.13 -20.74
N LEU A 329 10.83 6.10 -20.34
CA LEU A 329 9.39 6.21 -20.17
C LEU A 329 9.00 7.07 -18.95
N ILE A 330 9.92 7.34 -18.02
CA ILE A 330 9.67 8.19 -16.86
C ILE A 330 10.49 9.47 -16.98
N ASP A 331 9.79 10.60 -17.09
CA ASP A 331 10.40 11.91 -16.91
C ASP A 331 10.49 12.24 -15.42
N PHE A 332 11.60 11.83 -14.81
CA PHE A 332 11.84 12.08 -13.38
C PHE A 332 11.88 13.58 -13.06
N ALA A 333 12.42 14.42 -13.95
CA ALA A 333 12.51 15.85 -13.70
C ALA A 333 11.11 16.49 -13.63
N ALA A 334 10.21 16.14 -14.56
CA ALA A 334 8.82 16.60 -14.54
C ALA A 334 8.05 16.13 -13.29
N LEU A 335 8.50 15.04 -12.66
CA LEU A 335 7.94 14.50 -11.42
C LEU A 335 8.53 15.14 -10.15
N GLY A 336 9.38 16.15 -10.30
CA GLY A 336 9.99 16.89 -9.18
C GLY A 336 11.24 16.24 -8.60
N TYR A 337 11.84 15.25 -9.28
CA TYR A 337 13.11 14.69 -8.83
C TYR A 337 14.25 15.68 -9.10
N PRO A 338 15.10 15.99 -8.10
CA PRO A 338 16.22 16.89 -8.32
C PRO A 338 17.33 16.23 -9.17
N PRO A 339 18.18 17.03 -9.84
CA PRO A 339 19.17 16.53 -10.80
C PRO A 339 20.07 15.41 -10.25
N GLY A 340 20.54 15.53 -9.00
CA GLY A 340 21.33 14.48 -8.35
C GLY A 340 20.60 13.15 -8.25
N ARG A 341 19.27 13.19 -8.01
CA ARG A 341 18.46 11.98 -7.93
C ARG A 341 18.12 11.42 -9.30
N VAL A 342 17.87 12.28 -10.30
CA VAL A 342 17.66 11.84 -11.69
C VAL A 342 18.88 11.05 -12.18
N ARG A 343 20.10 11.58 -11.97
CA ARG A 343 21.35 10.86 -12.31
C ARG A 343 21.50 9.51 -11.59
N ALA A 344 21.06 9.43 -10.34
CA ALA A 344 21.11 8.17 -9.59
C ALA A 344 20.08 7.13 -10.06
N LEU A 345 19.00 7.58 -10.71
CA LEU A 345 17.93 6.71 -11.21
C LEU A 345 18.07 6.40 -12.70
N ALA A 346 18.75 7.23 -13.48
CA ALA A 346 18.99 6.99 -14.90
C ALA A 346 20.38 6.37 -15.11
N GLY A 347 20.46 5.25 -15.85
CA GLY A 347 21.75 4.74 -16.36
C GLY A 347 22.63 4.01 -15.34
N GLY A 348 22.13 3.68 -14.15
CA GLY A 348 22.89 2.93 -13.15
C GLY A 348 23.21 1.49 -13.60
N PRO A 349 24.45 0.98 -13.43
CA PRO A 349 24.83 -0.39 -13.77
C PRO A 349 23.96 -1.46 -13.07
N ILE A 350 23.37 -1.12 -11.93
CA ILE A 350 22.49 -2.00 -11.18
C ILE A 350 21.24 -2.41 -11.98
N PHE A 351 20.70 -1.53 -12.84
CA PHE A 351 19.50 -1.85 -13.61
C PHE A 351 19.78 -2.89 -14.69
N GLN A 352 20.90 -2.73 -15.41
CA GLN A 352 21.38 -3.70 -16.40
C GLN A 352 21.67 -5.06 -15.74
N MET A 353 22.33 -5.04 -14.58
CA MET A 353 22.62 -6.26 -13.82
C MET A 353 21.35 -7.01 -13.43
N ILE A 354 20.31 -6.32 -12.94
CA ILE A 354 19.03 -6.96 -12.58
C ILE A 354 18.29 -7.46 -13.84
N GLU A 355 18.37 -6.73 -14.95
CA GLU A 355 17.77 -7.12 -16.23
C GLU A 355 18.44 -8.38 -16.81
N HIS A 356 19.77 -8.48 -16.78
CA HIS A 356 20.51 -9.69 -17.14
C HIS A 356 20.05 -10.90 -16.29
N ILE A 357 19.92 -10.73 -14.97
CA ILE A 357 19.38 -11.78 -14.09
C ILE A 357 17.95 -12.16 -14.49
N ALA A 358 17.12 -11.19 -14.87
CA ALA A 358 15.74 -11.43 -15.31
C ALA A 358 15.69 -12.23 -16.62
N HIS A 359 16.68 -12.06 -17.48
CA HIS A 359 16.83 -12.80 -18.75
C HIS A 359 17.58 -14.12 -18.59
N GLY A 360 18.02 -14.46 -17.38
CA GLY A 360 18.73 -15.71 -17.09
C GLY A 360 20.21 -15.69 -17.52
N GLU A 361 20.76 -14.52 -17.77
CA GLU A 361 22.16 -14.35 -18.12
C GLU A 361 23.06 -14.51 -16.88
N PRO A 362 24.28 -15.07 -17.05
CA PRO A 362 25.20 -15.27 -15.94
C PRO A 362 25.65 -13.92 -15.37
N PHE A 363 25.57 -13.81 -14.05
CA PHE A 363 26.15 -12.68 -13.32
C PHE A 363 27.67 -12.87 -13.19
N HIS A 364 28.42 -11.96 -13.80
CA HIS A 364 29.88 -11.94 -13.68
C HIS A 364 30.28 -10.90 -12.62
N LEU A 365 30.98 -11.36 -11.57
CA LEU A 365 31.62 -10.44 -10.63
C LEU A 365 32.72 -9.66 -11.36
N PRO A 366 32.91 -8.36 -11.03
CA PRO A 366 34.06 -7.61 -11.52
C PRO A 366 35.37 -8.37 -11.25
N GLN A 367 36.30 -8.34 -12.20
CA GLN A 367 37.52 -9.16 -12.15
C GLN A 367 38.36 -8.94 -10.87
N PHE A 368 38.31 -7.75 -10.28
CA PHE A 368 39.01 -7.44 -9.02
C PHE A 368 38.41 -8.12 -7.77
N MET A 369 37.15 -8.60 -7.84
CA MET A 369 36.49 -9.36 -6.77
C MET A 369 36.75 -10.86 -6.88
N MET A 370 37.28 -11.32 -8.01
CA MET A 370 37.69 -12.71 -8.17
C MET A 370 39.01 -12.91 -7.41
N PRO A 371 39.15 -13.97 -6.60
CA PRO A 371 40.42 -14.27 -5.95
C PRO A 371 41.49 -14.35 -7.04
N SER A 372 42.54 -13.54 -6.89
CA SER A 372 43.67 -13.57 -7.80
C SER A 372 44.19 -15.00 -7.86
N SER A 373 44.26 -15.56 -9.06
CA SER A 373 44.94 -16.84 -9.30
C SER A 373 46.45 -16.72 -9.13
N ALA A 374 46.98 -15.49 -8.99
CA ALA A 374 48.36 -15.27 -8.58
C ALA A 374 48.48 -15.45 -7.05
N PRO A 375 49.42 -16.29 -6.57
CA PRO A 375 49.73 -16.33 -5.16
C PRO A 375 50.06 -14.91 -4.67
N PRO A 376 49.64 -14.54 -3.45
CA PRO A 376 50.02 -13.24 -2.90
C PRO A 376 51.54 -13.13 -2.97
N PRO A 377 52.10 -11.97 -3.37
CA PRO A 377 53.54 -11.76 -3.29
C PRO A 377 53.97 -12.09 -1.86
N PRO A 378 55.14 -12.76 -1.67
CA PRO A 378 55.60 -13.13 -0.35
C PRO A 378 55.55 -11.90 0.54
N THR A 379 54.69 -11.94 1.55
CA THR A 379 54.57 -10.86 2.52
C THR A 379 55.87 -10.81 3.29
N THR A 380 56.77 -9.90 2.92
CA THR A 380 57.84 -9.46 3.82
C THR A 380 57.15 -8.67 4.91
N ASN A 381 56.62 -9.37 5.92
CA ASN A 381 56.10 -8.74 7.12
C ASN A 381 57.27 -8.00 7.78
N PRO A 382 57.33 -6.66 7.76
CA PRO A 382 58.44 -5.92 8.36
C PRO A 382 58.43 -6.02 9.89
N LEU A 383 57.41 -6.67 10.47
CA LEU A 383 57.24 -6.96 11.89
C LEU A 383 57.40 -8.46 12.21
N ALA A 384 57.84 -9.29 11.26
CA ALA A 384 58.23 -10.66 11.59
C ALA A 384 59.45 -10.61 12.51
N VAL A 385 59.21 -10.86 13.80
CA VAL A 385 60.28 -11.09 14.78
C VAL A 385 61.11 -12.26 14.27
N PRO A 386 62.45 -12.13 14.15
CA PRO A 386 63.28 -13.23 13.70
C PRO A 386 63.02 -14.45 14.59
N GLU A 387 62.80 -15.60 13.96
CA GLU A 387 62.66 -16.87 14.65
C GLU A 387 63.88 -17.05 15.58
N PRO A 388 63.70 -17.34 16.88
CA PRO A 388 64.82 -17.57 17.77
C PRO A 388 65.65 -18.71 17.21
N ALA A 389 66.97 -18.51 17.18
CA ALA A 389 67.92 -19.49 16.66
C ALA A 389 67.67 -20.86 17.31
N PRO A 390 67.74 -21.96 16.53
CA PRO A 390 67.51 -23.29 17.06
C PRO A 390 68.46 -23.53 18.25
N VAL A 391 67.86 -23.83 19.40
CA VAL A 391 68.60 -24.21 20.61
C VAL A 391 69.29 -25.52 20.28
N THR A 392 70.61 -25.48 20.11
CA THR A 392 71.44 -26.67 20.00
C THR A 392 71.35 -27.43 21.31
N ASP A 393 70.73 -28.61 21.29
CA ASP A 393 70.68 -29.53 22.43
C ASP A 393 72.11 -30.00 22.74
N PRO A 394 72.68 -29.63 23.91
CA PRO A 394 74.05 -30.01 24.25
C PRO A 394 74.22 -31.50 24.59
N ASN A 395 73.14 -32.32 24.56
CA ASN A 395 73.21 -33.74 24.90
C ASN A 395 73.14 -34.71 23.70
N ALA A 396 73.17 -34.21 22.47
CA ALA A 396 73.32 -35.08 21.30
C ALA A 396 74.79 -35.53 21.13
N SER A 397 75.18 -36.59 21.85
CA SER A 397 76.41 -37.36 21.57
C SER A 397 76.17 -38.41 20.46
N PRO A 398 77.20 -38.74 19.66
CA PRO A 398 77.08 -39.53 18.42
C PRO A 398 76.73 -41.01 18.62
#